data_AF-A0A9W7TWE4-F1
#
_entry.id   AF-A0A9W7TWE4-F1
#
_cell.length_a   1.000
_cell.length_b   1.000
_cell.length_c   1.000
_cell.angle_alpha   90.00
_cell.angle_beta   90.00
_cell.angle_gamma   90.00
#
_symmetry.space_group_name_H-M   'P 1'
#
loop_
_entity.id
_entity.type
_entity.pdbx_description
1 polymer ?
#
loop_
_entity_poly.entity_id
_entity_poly.type
_entity_poly.pdbx_seq_one_letter_code
_entity_poly.pdbx_strand_id
1 'polypeptide(L)'
;MSGMWTAPNTWLSAMRRYLAVTAAGNLVWEFAHMPLYTLWRTGTPGEIAFAAIHCTGGDLLIATGALLLALFAFGSPAWPHQRFRPVAAGAVAVGVGYTVFSEWLNIEVRQTWAYSDLMPTLPWLGTGLSPLAQWLVIPPLAFWSARPRATANGIPSLHDLQHGDAR
;
A
#
# COMPACT_ATOMS: atom_id res chain seq x y z
N MET A 1 -2.22 -38.99 13.68
CA MET A 1 -3.20 -38.17 12.94
C MET A 1 -2.87 -36.71 13.19
N SER A 2 -2.07 -36.12 12.30
CA SER A 2 -1.60 -34.74 12.41
C SER A 2 -2.78 -33.80 12.18
N GLY A 3 -3.26 -33.19 13.26
CA GLY A 3 -4.24 -32.11 13.20
C GLY A 3 -3.69 -30.97 12.35
N MET A 4 -4.19 -30.86 11.12
CA MET A 4 -3.97 -29.73 10.24
C MET A 4 -4.70 -28.54 10.86
N TRP A 5 -4.05 -27.87 11.80
CA TRP A 5 -4.43 -26.54 12.24
C TRP A 5 -4.25 -25.61 11.03
N THR A 6 -5.31 -25.44 10.24
CA THR A 6 -5.37 -24.36 9.27
C THR A 6 -5.35 -23.07 10.07
N ALA A 7 -4.18 -22.43 10.16
CA ALA A 7 -4.08 -21.09 10.73
C ALA A 7 -5.17 -20.23 10.06
N PRO A 8 -6.02 -19.52 10.83
CA PRO A 8 -7.15 -18.78 10.27
C PRO A 8 -6.64 -17.83 9.20
N ASN A 9 -7.01 -18.07 7.92
CA ASN A 9 -6.50 -17.45 6.68
C ASN A 9 -5.78 -16.10 6.87
N THR A 10 -4.54 -16.13 7.41
CA THR A 10 -3.82 -14.94 7.87
C THR A 10 -3.39 -14.08 6.68
N TRP A 11 -3.12 -14.73 5.55
CA TRP A 11 -2.87 -14.11 4.25
C TRP A 11 -4.05 -13.25 3.78
N LEU A 12 -5.28 -13.78 3.84
CA LEU A 12 -6.47 -13.07 3.37
C LEU A 12 -6.77 -11.86 4.26
N SER A 13 -6.58 -12.00 5.58
CA SER A 13 -6.71 -10.87 6.51
C SER A 13 -5.69 -9.77 6.21
N ALA A 14 -4.43 -10.14 5.97
CA ALA A 14 -3.38 -9.18 5.62
C ALA A 14 -3.64 -8.48 4.28
N MET A 15 -4.07 -9.22 3.25
CA MET A 15 -4.46 -8.62 1.97
C MET A 15 -5.64 -7.68 2.12
N ARG A 16 -6.70 -8.07 2.83
CA ARG A 16 -7.87 -7.20 3.07
C ARG A 16 -7.49 -5.91 3.79
N ARG A 17 -6.65 -6.00 4.84
CA ARG A 17 -6.16 -4.81 5.57
C ARG A 17 -5.31 -3.91 4.68
N TYR A 18 -4.37 -4.50 3.94
CA TYR A 18 -3.53 -3.76 3.00
C TYR A 18 -4.38 -3.01 1.97
N LEU A 19 -5.32 -3.70 1.30
CA LEU A 19 -6.19 -3.11 0.28
C LEU A 19 -7.13 -2.05 0.86
N ALA A 20 -7.72 -2.29 2.04
CA ALA A 20 -8.62 -1.33 2.69
C ALA A 20 -7.87 -0.04 3.08
N VAL A 21 -6.69 -0.16 3.69
CA VAL A 21 -5.88 1.02 4.07
C VAL A 21 -5.33 1.73 2.84
N THR A 22 -4.97 1.00 1.79
CA THR A 22 -4.54 1.57 0.51
C THR A 22 -5.67 2.36 -0.14
N ALA A 23 -6.88 1.78 -0.25
CA ALA A 23 -8.02 2.46 -0.85
C ALA A 23 -8.43 3.71 -0.07
N ALA A 24 -8.57 3.59 1.26
CA ALA A 24 -8.93 4.74 2.11
C ALA A 24 -7.83 5.81 2.10
N GLY A 25 -6.57 5.40 2.19
CA GLY A 25 -5.42 6.30 2.16
C GLY A 25 -5.34 7.08 0.85
N ASN A 26 -5.46 6.40 -0.30
CA ASN A 26 -5.40 7.07 -1.60
C ASN A 26 -6.59 8.01 -1.78
N LEU A 27 -7.81 7.60 -1.40
CA LEU A 27 -8.97 8.47 -1.49
C LEU A 27 -8.80 9.76 -0.67
N VAL A 28 -8.34 9.64 0.59
CA VAL A 28 -8.05 10.81 1.44
C VAL A 28 -6.94 11.66 0.82
N TRP A 29 -5.89 11.03 0.30
CA TRP A 29 -4.77 11.73 -0.33
C TRP A 29 -5.21 12.51 -1.56
N GLU A 30 -5.99 11.89 -2.45
CA GLU A 30 -6.53 12.51 -3.66
C GLU A 30 -7.38 13.75 -3.33
N PHE A 31 -8.30 13.65 -2.36
CA PHE A 31 -9.08 14.82 -1.93
C PHE A 31 -8.20 15.92 -1.30
N ALA A 32 -7.18 15.56 -0.52
CA ALA A 32 -6.26 16.52 0.08
C ALA A 32 -5.33 17.18 -0.96
N HIS A 33 -5.02 16.46 -2.03
CA HIS A 33 -4.10 16.86 -3.08
C HIS A 33 -4.79 17.63 -4.22
N MET A 34 -6.09 17.41 -4.42
CA MET A 34 -6.88 18.04 -5.46
C MET A 34 -6.80 19.58 -5.52
N PRO A 35 -6.71 20.32 -4.39
CA PRO A 35 -6.50 21.77 -4.40
C PRO A 35 -5.23 22.26 -5.12
N LEU A 36 -4.25 21.38 -5.37
CA LEU A 36 -3.05 21.72 -6.15
C LEU A 36 -3.29 21.74 -7.67
N TYR A 37 -4.45 21.26 -8.13
CA TYR A 37 -4.83 21.24 -9.53
C TYR A 37 -5.89 22.30 -9.87
N THR A 38 -5.88 22.77 -11.11
CA THR A 38 -6.84 23.76 -11.63
C THR A 38 -8.29 23.25 -11.58
N LEU A 39 -8.48 21.93 -11.72
CA LEU A 39 -9.78 21.26 -11.68
C LEU A 39 -10.57 21.55 -10.39
N TRP A 40 -9.90 21.75 -9.26
CA TRP A 40 -10.54 22.08 -7.99
C TRP A 40 -11.32 23.40 -8.03
N ARG A 41 -10.87 24.36 -8.87
CA ARG A 41 -11.52 25.68 -9.00
C ARG A 41 -12.54 25.74 -10.12
N THR A 42 -12.46 24.85 -11.11
CA THR A 42 -13.28 24.93 -12.34
C THR A 42 -14.28 23.78 -12.51
N GLY A 43 -14.07 22.65 -11.82
CA GLY A 43 -14.91 21.47 -11.93
C GLY A 43 -16.13 21.54 -11.01
N THR A 44 -17.22 20.91 -11.44
CA THR A 44 -18.38 20.64 -10.60
C THR A 44 -18.03 19.65 -9.48
N PRO A 45 -18.78 19.62 -8.36
CA PRO A 45 -18.56 18.64 -7.30
C PRO A 45 -18.60 17.18 -7.79
N GLY A 46 -19.39 16.88 -8.83
CA GLY A 46 -19.46 15.56 -9.44
C GLY A 46 -18.20 15.18 -10.22
N GLU A 47 -17.61 16.13 -10.96
CA GLU A 47 -16.35 15.92 -11.69
C GLU A 47 -15.17 15.75 -10.73
N ILE A 48 -15.14 16.54 -9.65
CA ILE A 48 -14.17 16.42 -8.55
C ILE A 48 -14.26 15.03 -7.91
N ALA A 49 -15.47 14.58 -7.54
CA ALA A 49 -15.68 13.27 -6.95
C ALA A 49 -15.32 12.13 -7.91
N PHE A 50 -15.69 12.24 -9.19
CA PHE A 50 -15.34 11.26 -10.21
C PHE A 50 -13.83 11.17 -10.40
N ALA A 51 -13.13 12.31 -10.49
CA ALA A 51 -11.68 12.35 -10.61
C ALA A 51 -10.99 11.67 -9.41
N ALA A 52 -11.39 12.00 -8.17
CA ALA A 52 -10.86 11.34 -6.97
C ALA A 52 -11.06 9.82 -7.01
N ILE A 53 -12.27 9.36 -7.35
CA ILE A 53 -12.58 7.92 -7.40
C ILE A 53 -11.82 7.22 -8.52
N HIS A 54 -11.73 7.83 -9.70
CA HIS A 54 -11.00 7.28 -10.84
C HIS A 54 -9.50 7.16 -10.53
N CYS A 55 -8.88 8.20 -9.98
CA CYS A 55 -7.47 8.18 -9.56
C CYS A 55 -7.24 7.14 -8.45
N THR A 56 -8.07 7.13 -7.41
CA THR A 56 -8.01 6.12 -6.34
C THR A 56 -8.10 4.70 -6.89
N GLY A 57 -8.97 4.47 -7.88
CA GLY A 57 -9.09 3.19 -8.57
C GLY A 57 -7.80 2.79 -9.30
N GLY A 58 -7.19 3.73 -10.01
CA GLY A 58 -5.87 3.54 -10.65
C GLY A 58 -4.78 3.19 -9.65
N ASP A 59 -4.67 3.94 -8.55
CA ASP A 59 -3.67 3.71 -7.51
C ASP A 59 -3.84 2.36 -6.83
N LEU A 60 -5.09 1.95 -6.58
CA LEU A 60 -5.38 0.64 -6.01
C LEU A 60 -4.95 -0.49 -6.94
N LEU A 61 -5.13 -0.34 -8.26
CA LEU A 61 -4.67 -1.31 -9.25
C LEU A 61 -3.14 -1.40 -9.27
N ILE A 62 -2.44 -0.25 -9.29
CA ILE A 62 -0.98 -0.21 -9.27
C ILE A 62 -0.46 -0.82 -7.96
N ALA A 63 -1.04 -0.47 -6.82
CA ALA A 63 -0.60 -0.96 -5.51
C ALA A 63 -0.84 -2.46 -5.35
N THR A 64 -1.93 -2.97 -5.92
CA THR A 64 -2.21 -4.42 -5.99
C THR A 64 -1.22 -5.11 -6.90
N GLY A 65 -0.96 -4.58 -8.09
CA GLY A 65 0.05 -5.11 -9.02
C GLY A 65 1.45 -5.15 -8.40
N ALA A 66 1.85 -4.07 -7.73
CA ALA A 66 3.12 -3.98 -7.01
C ALA A 66 3.23 -5.00 -5.88
N LEU A 67 2.18 -5.19 -5.09
CA LEU A 67 2.12 -6.23 -4.06
C LEU A 67 2.26 -7.64 -4.68
N LEU A 68 1.54 -7.91 -5.77
CA LEU A 68 1.60 -9.22 -6.44
C LEU A 68 2.99 -9.50 -7.02
N LEU A 69 3.62 -8.52 -7.67
CA LEU A 69 4.99 -8.64 -8.18
C LEU A 69 5.99 -8.88 -7.04
N ALA A 70 5.85 -8.17 -5.93
CA ALA A 70 6.72 -8.36 -4.77
C ALA A 70 6.50 -9.71 -4.07
N LEU A 71 5.26 -10.19 -3.99
CA LEU A 71 4.94 -11.53 -3.49
C LEU A 71 5.52 -12.62 -4.40
N PHE A 72 5.44 -12.43 -5.73
CA PHE A 72 6.03 -13.35 -6.69
C PHE A 72 7.57 -13.39 -6.58
N ALA A 73 8.21 -12.24 -6.47
CA ALA A 73 9.68 -12.14 -6.43
C ALA A 73 10.29 -12.51 -5.07
N PHE A 74 9.63 -12.17 -3.95
CA PHE A 74 10.22 -12.23 -2.61
C PHE A 74 9.39 -12.99 -1.58
N GLY A 75 8.14 -13.33 -1.91
CA GLY A 75 7.18 -13.94 -1.00
C GLY A 75 7.50 -15.40 -0.66
N SER A 76 6.65 -15.97 0.18
CA SER A 76 6.70 -17.38 0.57
C SER A 76 5.28 -17.87 0.86
N PRO A 77 5.00 -19.18 0.83
CA PRO A 77 3.69 -19.73 1.21
C PRO A 77 3.27 -19.37 2.65
N ALA A 78 4.22 -19.02 3.51
CA ALA A 78 3.99 -18.58 4.89
C ALA A 78 3.83 -17.06 5.06
N TRP A 79 3.74 -16.29 3.96
CA TRP A 79 3.42 -14.87 4.04
C TRP A 79 2.02 -14.66 4.66
N PRO A 80 1.81 -13.68 5.56
CA PRO A 80 2.69 -12.57 5.92
C PRO A 80 3.71 -12.86 7.03
N HIS A 81 3.72 -14.06 7.63
CA HIS A 81 4.61 -14.36 8.77
C HIS A 81 6.08 -14.49 8.38
N GLN A 82 6.35 -14.91 7.14
CA GLN A 82 7.69 -14.95 6.57
C GLN A 82 7.83 -13.96 5.41
N ARG A 83 9.06 -13.47 5.21
CA ARG A 83 9.43 -12.57 4.10
C ARG A 83 8.61 -11.27 4.02
N PHE A 84 7.98 -10.85 5.12
CA PHE A 84 7.16 -9.64 5.18
C PHE A 84 7.92 -8.38 4.72
N ARG A 85 9.12 -8.16 5.28
CA ARG A 85 9.92 -6.95 4.99
C ARG A 85 10.42 -6.91 3.54
N PRO A 86 10.99 -7.98 2.96
CA PRO A 86 11.31 -8.02 1.54
C PRO A 86 10.12 -7.73 0.62
N VAL A 87 8.95 -8.34 0.89
CA VAL A 87 7.74 -8.08 0.10
C VAL A 87 7.29 -6.62 0.23
N ALA A 88 7.28 -6.07 1.44
CA ALA A 88 6.91 -4.67 1.67
C ALA A 88 7.86 -3.69 0.96
N ALA A 89 9.16 -3.89 1.09
CA ALA A 89 10.17 -3.06 0.42
C ALA A 89 10.08 -3.17 -1.10
N GLY A 90 9.90 -4.39 -1.63
CA GLY A 90 9.72 -4.64 -3.05
C GLY A 90 8.47 -3.95 -3.61
N ALA A 91 7.34 -4.03 -2.91
CA ALA A 91 6.10 -3.39 -3.35
C ALA A 91 6.20 -1.86 -3.35
N VAL A 92 6.81 -1.27 -2.31
CA VAL A 92 7.07 0.17 -2.25
C VAL A 92 8.02 0.59 -3.39
N ALA A 93 9.09 -0.15 -3.63
CA ALA A 93 10.04 0.14 -4.69
C ALA A 93 9.41 0.07 -6.08
N VAL A 94 8.56 -0.94 -6.33
CA VAL A 94 7.81 -1.06 -7.59
C VAL A 94 6.84 0.10 -7.76
N GLY A 95 6.11 0.47 -6.70
CA GLY A 95 5.20 1.61 -6.70
C GLY A 95 5.90 2.92 -7.04
N VAL A 96 6.96 3.26 -6.30
CA VAL A 96 7.79 4.46 -6.56
C VAL A 96 8.39 4.44 -7.97
N GLY A 97 8.93 3.30 -8.40
CA GLY A 97 9.49 3.14 -9.74
C GLY A 97 8.46 3.35 -10.85
N TYR A 98 7.24 2.83 -10.65
CA TYR A 98 6.13 3.07 -11.56
C TYR A 98 5.77 4.56 -11.62
N THR A 99 5.67 5.25 -10.48
CA THR A 99 5.36 6.69 -10.43
C THR A 99 6.38 7.53 -11.19
N VAL A 100 7.67 7.28 -10.94
CA VAL A 100 8.76 7.99 -11.64
C VAL A 100 8.68 7.73 -13.15
N PHE A 101 8.47 6.47 -13.55
CA PHE A 101 8.33 6.09 -14.95
C PHE A 101 7.09 6.72 -15.62
N SER A 102 5.93 6.69 -14.97
CA SER A 102 4.68 7.23 -15.50
C SER A 102 4.73 8.75 -15.66
N GLU A 103 5.40 9.43 -14.73
CA GLU A 103 5.57 10.88 -14.79
C GLU A 103 6.54 11.28 -15.90
N TRP A 104 7.69 10.61 -16.00
CA TRP A 104 8.61 10.81 -17.12
C TRP A 104 7.92 10.61 -18.47
N LEU A 105 7.12 9.55 -18.61
CA LEU A 105 6.42 9.24 -19.84
C LEU A 105 5.33 10.26 -20.18
N ASN A 106 4.63 10.82 -19.19
CA ASN A 106 3.58 11.80 -19.43
C ASN A 106 4.11 13.21 -19.65
N ILE A 107 5.18 13.61 -18.95
CA ILE A 107 5.80 14.93 -19.08
C ILE A 107 6.68 14.96 -20.33
N GLU A 108 7.73 14.14 -20.40
CA GLU A 108 8.75 14.25 -21.45
C GLU A 108 8.28 13.70 -22.80
N VAL A 109 7.63 12.52 -22.78
CA VAL A 109 7.31 11.82 -24.03
C VAL A 109 5.96 12.24 -24.60
N ARG A 110 4.92 12.28 -23.75
CA ARG A 110 3.54 12.50 -24.22
C ARG A 110 3.04 13.94 -24.10
N GLN A 111 3.74 14.82 -23.37
CA GLN A 111 3.39 16.23 -23.16
C GLN A 111 1.89 16.44 -22.85
N THR A 112 1.27 15.49 -22.15
CA THR A 112 -0.20 15.40 -22.06
C THR A 112 -0.76 16.41 -21.05
N TRP A 113 0.09 16.91 -20.16
CA TRP A 113 -0.23 17.88 -19.12
C TRP A 113 1.06 18.49 -18.55
N ALA A 114 0.93 19.63 -17.89
CA ALA A 114 2.01 20.30 -17.16
C ALA A 114 1.56 20.62 -15.73
N TYR A 115 2.48 20.52 -14.76
CA TYR A 115 2.21 20.91 -13.38
C TYR A 115 1.94 22.41 -13.26
N SER A 116 1.16 22.80 -12.24
CA SER A 116 1.05 24.20 -11.85
C SER A 116 2.30 24.65 -11.08
N ASP A 117 2.56 25.96 -11.04
CA ASP A 117 3.70 26.55 -10.29
C ASP A 117 3.70 26.20 -8.79
N LEU A 118 2.57 25.71 -8.26
CA LEU A 118 2.41 25.34 -6.85
C LEU A 118 2.90 23.92 -6.53
N MET A 119 3.22 23.10 -7.53
CA MET A 119 3.63 21.72 -7.33
C MET A 119 5.16 21.60 -7.38
N PRO A 120 5.84 21.49 -6.22
CA PRO A 120 7.29 21.27 -6.22
C PRO A 120 7.61 19.91 -6.85
N THR A 121 8.56 19.91 -7.77
CA THR A 121 9.08 18.71 -8.45
C THR A 121 10.46 18.35 -7.94
N LEU A 122 10.85 17.07 -8.09
CA LEU A 122 12.23 16.67 -7.87
C LEU A 122 13.11 17.23 -9.01
N PRO A 123 14.13 18.06 -8.73
CA PRO A 123 14.89 18.78 -9.75
C PRO A 123 15.57 17.89 -10.80
N TRP A 124 15.82 16.61 -10.47
CA TRP A 124 16.56 15.68 -11.34
C TRP A 124 15.64 14.68 -12.05
N LEU A 125 14.39 14.54 -11.59
CA LEU A 125 13.43 13.56 -12.11
C LEU A 125 12.22 14.20 -12.78
N GLY A 126 11.96 15.49 -12.56
CA GLY A 126 10.76 16.18 -13.04
C GLY A 126 9.45 15.70 -12.38
N THR A 127 9.50 14.62 -11.59
CA THR A 127 8.37 14.00 -10.88
C THR A 127 7.87 14.91 -9.76
N GLY A 128 6.56 15.11 -9.67
CA GLY A 128 5.93 15.84 -8.58
C GLY A 128 6.16 15.20 -7.21
N LEU A 129 6.37 16.03 -6.18
CA LEU A 129 6.63 15.55 -4.82
C LEU A 129 5.42 14.85 -4.20
N SER A 130 4.20 15.28 -4.51
CA SER A 130 3.01 14.70 -3.88
C SER A 130 2.71 13.27 -4.35
N PRO A 131 2.75 12.92 -5.65
CA PRO A 131 2.66 11.53 -6.10
C PRO A 131 3.74 10.65 -5.46
N LEU A 132 4.98 11.14 -5.35
CA LEU A 132 6.04 10.39 -4.67
C LEU A 132 5.76 10.20 -3.18
N ALA A 133 5.32 11.25 -2.50
CA ALA A 133 4.96 11.19 -1.08
C ALA A 133 3.81 10.20 -0.84
N GLN A 134 2.83 10.15 -1.73
CA GLN A 134 1.73 9.17 -1.69
C GLN A 134 2.26 7.73 -1.64
N TRP A 135 3.20 7.40 -2.54
CA TRP A 135 3.82 6.07 -2.63
C TRP A 135 4.81 5.76 -1.49
N LEU A 136 5.38 6.79 -0.86
CA LEU A 136 6.24 6.64 0.31
C LEU A 136 5.47 6.59 1.63
N VAL A 137 4.20 7.01 1.68
CA VAL A 137 3.40 7.04 2.90
C VAL A 137 2.33 5.95 2.92
N ILE A 138 1.51 5.83 1.88
CA ILE A 138 0.32 4.95 1.90
C ILE A 138 0.68 3.47 1.92
N PRO A 139 1.53 2.93 1.01
CA PRO A 139 1.86 1.52 1.05
C PRO A 139 2.57 1.10 2.35
N PRO A 140 3.52 1.87 2.91
CA PRO A 140 4.09 1.55 4.23
C PRO A 140 3.07 1.50 5.37
N LEU A 141 2.10 2.44 5.41
CA LEU A 141 1.00 2.38 6.38
C LEU A 141 0.10 1.17 6.17
N ALA A 142 -0.21 0.84 4.92
CA ALA A 142 -0.98 -0.34 4.56
C ALA A 142 -0.27 -1.63 5.01
N PHE A 143 1.04 -1.76 4.78
CA PHE A 143 1.84 -2.87 5.31
C PHE A 143 1.85 -2.87 6.83
N TRP A 144 2.02 -1.72 7.49
CA TRP A 144 1.97 -1.65 8.95
C TRP A 144 0.66 -2.23 9.51
N SER A 145 -0.48 -1.94 8.89
CA SER A 145 -1.79 -2.50 9.27
C SER A 145 -1.90 -4.01 9.02
N ALA A 146 -1.19 -4.51 8.00
CA ALA A 146 -1.17 -5.91 7.56
C ALA A 146 -0.12 -6.76 8.29
N ARG A 147 0.61 -6.20 9.26
CA ARG A 147 1.61 -6.94 10.03
C ARG A 147 0.99 -8.16 10.72
N PRO A 148 1.67 -9.33 10.66
CA PRO A 148 1.24 -10.48 11.44
C PRO A 148 1.21 -10.13 12.92
N ARG A 149 0.10 -10.44 13.59
CA ARG A 149 0.03 -10.36 15.04
C ARG A 149 0.62 -11.64 15.62
N ALA A 150 1.48 -11.52 16.62
CA ALA A 150 1.89 -12.68 17.41
C ALA A 150 0.62 -13.27 18.05
N THR A 151 0.33 -14.55 17.80
CA THR A 151 -0.68 -15.29 18.53
C THR A 151 -0.22 -15.39 19.98
N ALA A 152 -1.01 -14.87 20.92
CA ALA A 152 -0.78 -14.98 22.35
C ALA A 152 -1.04 -16.40 22.87
N ASN A 153 -0.53 -17.42 22.19
CA ASN A 153 -0.69 -18.84 22.54
C ASN A 153 0.48 -19.36 23.39
N GLY A 154 1.25 -18.47 24.01
CA GLY A 154 2.40 -18.80 24.85
C GLY A 154 2.18 -18.58 26.35
N ILE A 155 0.97 -18.27 26.79
CA ILE A 155 0.65 -18.28 28.23
C ILE A 155 0.22 -19.72 28.54
N PRO A 156 1.04 -20.51 29.27
CA PRO A 156 0.61 -21.83 29.73
C PRO A 156 -0.70 -21.66 30.48
N SER A 157 -1.68 -22.52 30.22
CA SER A 157 -2.89 -22.49 31.02
C SER A 157 -2.52 -22.75 32.48
N LEU A 158 -3.23 -22.18 33.45
CA LEU A 158 -2.96 -22.45 34.88
C LEU A 158 -2.97 -23.96 35.19
N HIS A 159 -3.71 -24.74 34.39
CA HIS A 159 -3.75 -26.18 34.41
C HIS A 159 -2.40 -26.85 34.05
N ASP A 160 -1.60 -26.26 33.15
CA ASP A 160 -0.28 -26.78 32.76
C ASP A 160 0.80 -26.49 33.83
N LEU A 161 0.64 -25.40 34.60
CA LEU A 161 1.56 -25.05 35.68
C LEU A 161 1.35 -25.88 36.95
N GLN A 162 0.15 -26.43 37.17
CA GLN A 162 -0.16 -27.24 38.34
C GLN A 162 0.34 -28.69 38.25
N HIS A 163 0.68 -29.18 37.05
CA HIS A 163 1.11 -30.56 36.82
C HIS A 163 2.61 -30.74 36.53
N GLY A 164 3.38 -29.65 36.53
CA GLY A 164 4.79 -29.66 36.13
C GLY A 164 5.82 -29.97 37.24
N ASP A 165 5.42 -30.06 38.51
CA ASP A 165 6.36 -30.06 39.65
C ASP A 165 6.37 -31.36 40.46
N ALA A 166 6.35 -32.49 39.76
CA ALA A 166 6.55 -33.80 40.37
C ALA A 166 7.40 -34.71 39.48
N ARG A 167 8.71 -34.45 39.46
CA ARG A 167 9.77 -35.44 39.15
C ARG A 167 11.15 -34.88 39.44
#